data_AF-A0A1U7Y5W5-F1
#
_entry.id   AF-A0A1U7Y5W5-F1
#
_cell.length_a   1.000
_cell.length_b   1.000
_cell.length_c   1.000
_cell.angle_alpha   90.00
_cell.angle_beta   90.00
_cell.angle_gamma   90.00
#
_symmetry.space_group_name_H-M   'P 1'
#
loop_
_entity.id
_entity.type
_entity.pdbx_description
1 polymer ?
#
loop_
_entity_poly.entity_id
_entity_poly.type
_entity_poly.pdbx_seq_one_letter_code
_entity_poly.pdbx_strand_id
1 'polypeptide(L)'
;MHYAVRTASTQMIKILLLYNVDINLQDHDGWTPLHLAVQSRRTDIVRLLLIKGADKTLKNRDGLTPLDICLHYGRDIRTYELIKLLKQLPKVH
;
A
#
# COMPACT_ATOMS: atom_id res chain seq x y z
N MET A 1 -4.71 0.34 -11.22
CA MET A 1 -4.63 0.45 -9.74
C MET A 1 -3.58 1.49 -9.30
N HIS A 2 -2.33 1.37 -9.73
CA HIS A 2 -1.22 2.28 -9.36
C HIS A 2 -1.53 3.76 -9.58
N TYR A 3 -2.08 4.14 -10.75
CA TYR A 3 -2.45 5.53 -11.05
C TYR A 3 -3.51 6.09 -10.08
N ALA A 4 -4.51 5.28 -9.70
CA ALA A 4 -5.55 5.68 -8.75
C ALA A 4 -4.99 5.88 -7.33
N VAL A 5 -4.01 5.06 -6.94
CA VAL A 5 -3.30 5.23 -5.66
C VAL A 5 -2.42 6.49 -5.67
N ARG A 6 -1.72 6.77 -6.77
CA ARG A 6 -0.89 7.98 -6.91
C ARG A 6 -1.71 9.28 -6.89
N THR A 7 -2.85 9.31 -7.56
CA THR A 7 -3.71 10.50 -7.71
C THR A 7 -4.66 10.76 -6.54
N ALA A 8 -4.57 9.94 -5.51
CA ALA A 8 -5.40 10.06 -4.35
C ALA A 8 -6.90 9.81 -4.45
N SER A 9 -7.37 9.25 -5.57
CA SER A 9 -8.79 9.03 -5.78
C SER A 9 -9.31 7.77 -5.08
N THR A 10 -9.79 7.92 -3.83
CA THR A 10 -10.44 6.85 -3.06
C THR A 10 -11.65 6.27 -3.80
N GLN A 11 -12.40 7.10 -4.53
CA GLN A 11 -13.53 6.65 -5.34
C GLN A 11 -13.09 5.75 -6.49
N MET A 12 -12.03 6.13 -7.20
CA MET A 12 -11.47 5.30 -8.28
C MET A 12 -10.91 3.98 -7.74
N ILE A 13 -10.26 3.99 -6.57
CA ILE A 13 -9.76 2.76 -5.93
C ILE A 13 -10.93 1.83 -5.58
N LYS A 14 -12.01 2.35 -4.99
CA LYS A 14 -13.22 1.55 -4.71
C LYS A 14 -13.82 0.97 -5.97
N ILE A 15 -13.91 1.75 -7.06
CA ILE A 15 -14.41 1.28 -8.35
C ILE A 15 -13.51 0.17 -8.90
N LEU A 16 -12.19 0.37 -8.94
CA LEU A 16 -11.25 -0.63 -9.44
C LEU A 16 -11.29 -1.93 -8.65
N LEU A 17 -11.54 -1.86 -7.34
CA LEU A 17 -11.72 -3.05 -6.49
C LEU A 17 -13.02 -3.81 -6.80
N LEU A 18 -14.02 -3.20 -7.44
CA LEU A 18 -15.23 -3.90 -7.91
C LEU A 18 -14.99 -4.68 -9.21
N TYR A 19 -13.92 -4.35 -9.96
CA TYR A 19 -13.59 -4.97 -11.25
C TYR A 19 -12.60 -6.14 -11.13
N ASN A 20 -12.51 -6.81 -9.97
CA ASN A 20 -11.57 -7.91 -9.71
C ASN A 20 -10.12 -7.60 -10.10
N VAL A 21 -9.69 -6.34 -9.97
CA VAL A 21 -8.31 -5.95 -10.26
C VAL A 21 -7.38 -6.61 -9.23
N ASP A 22 -6.28 -7.17 -9.72
CA ASP A 22 -5.22 -7.69 -8.85
C ASP A 22 -4.63 -6.56 -7.99
N ILE A 23 -4.90 -6.63 -6.68
CA ILE A 23 -4.47 -5.66 -5.69
C ILE A 23 -2.95 -5.70 -5.43
N ASN A 24 -2.30 -6.78 -5.83
CA ASN A 24 -0.88 -7.05 -5.64
C ASN A 24 -0.06 -6.87 -6.92
N LEU A 25 -0.70 -6.47 -8.03
CA LEU A 25 -0.02 -6.24 -9.30
C LEU A 25 1.18 -5.31 -9.10
N GLN A 26 2.35 -5.77 -9.54
CA GLN A 26 3.58 -4.98 -9.51
C GLN A 26 3.71 -4.16 -10.80
N ASP A 27 4.13 -2.91 -10.69
CA ASP A 27 4.54 -2.14 -11.86
C ASP A 27 5.95 -2.54 -12.34
N HIS A 28 6.47 -1.80 -13.32
CA HIS A 28 7.80 -2.06 -13.87
C HIS A 28 8.91 -1.99 -12.83
N ASP A 29 8.74 -1.34 -11.68
CA ASP A 29 9.76 -1.23 -10.63
C ASP A 29 9.49 -2.20 -9.46
N GLY A 30 8.54 -3.11 -9.61
CA GLY A 30 8.14 -4.03 -8.55
C GLY A 30 7.21 -3.38 -7.51
N TRP A 31 6.74 -2.16 -7.74
CA TRP A 31 5.89 -1.49 -6.78
C TRP A 31 4.47 -1.99 -6.86
N THR A 32 3.92 -2.37 -5.72
CA THR A 32 2.49 -2.67 -5.59
C THR A 32 1.70 -1.41 -5.27
N PRO A 33 0.36 -1.41 -5.44
CA PRO A 33 -0.51 -0.37 -4.93
C PRO A 33 -0.27 -0.03 -3.46
N LEU A 34 0.09 -1.01 -2.62
CA LEU A 34 0.38 -0.79 -1.21
C LEU A 34 1.70 0.00 -1.00
N HIS A 35 2.74 -0.26 -1.79
CA HIS A 35 3.99 0.53 -1.74
C HIS A 35 3.71 2.02 -2.03
N LEU A 36 2.93 2.29 -3.10
CA LEU A 36 2.57 3.65 -3.50
C LEU A 36 1.71 4.37 -2.45
N ALA A 37 0.80 3.66 -1.80
CA ALA A 37 -0.04 4.22 -0.73
C ALA A 37 0.78 4.62 0.50
N VAL A 38 1.76 3.79 0.88
CA VAL A 38 2.69 4.07 1.97
C VAL A 38 3.61 5.25 1.62
N GLN A 39 4.21 5.26 0.42
CA GLN A 39 5.06 6.37 -0.03
C GLN A 39 4.29 7.70 -0.03
N SER A 40 3.02 7.67 -0.42
CA SER A 40 2.13 8.84 -0.42
C SER A 40 1.62 9.23 0.97
N ARG A 41 1.97 8.46 2.02
CA ARG A 41 1.56 8.63 3.43
C ARG A 41 0.04 8.67 3.64
N ARG A 42 -0.73 7.90 2.85
CA ARG A 42 -2.20 7.91 2.87
C ARG A 42 -2.76 6.73 3.65
N THR A 43 -2.92 6.93 4.96
CA THR A 43 -3.34 5.90 5.93
C THR A 43 -4.72 5.32 5.64
N ASP A 44 -5.64 6.12 5.10
CA ASP A 44 -6.98 5.71 4.68
C ASP A 44 -6.92 4.62 3.59
N ILE A 45 -6.03 4.79 2.62
CA ILE A 45 -5.88 3.82 1.53
C ILE A 45 -4.99 2.66 1.88
N VAL A 46 -3.94 2.87 2.69
CA VAL A 46 -3.20 1.74 3.28
C VAL A 46 -4.16 0.83 4.03
N ARG A 47 -5.05 1.37 4.87
CA ARG A 47 -6.08 0.59 5.57
C ARG A 47 -7.02 -0.13 4.60
N LEU A 48 -7.54 0.58 3.59
CA LEU A 48 -8.43 -0.02 2.59
C LEU A 48 -7.78 -1.20 1.85
N LEU A 49 -6.53 -1.03 1.41
CA LEU A 49 -5.80 -2.06 0.67
C LEU A 49 -5.52 -3.28 1.54
N LEU A 50 -5.12 -3.07 2.80
CA LEU A 50 -4.88 -4.17 3.74
C LEU A 50 -6.17 -4.95 4.07
N ILE A 51 -7.31 -4.26 4.27
CA ILE A 51 -8.63 -4.90 4.47
C ILE A 51 -9.02 -5.75 3.25
N LYS A 52 -8.58 -5.34 2.06
CA LYS A 52 -8.85 -6.04 0.79
C LYS A 52 -7.82 -7.11 0.43
N GLY A 53 -6.92 -7.46 1.36
CA GLY A 53 -5.98 -8.56 1.18
C GLY A 53 -4.70 -8.21 0.43
N ALA A 54 -4.31 -6.93 0.39
CA ALA A 54 -3.01 -6.56 -0.16
C ALA A 54 -1.87 -7.23 0.62
N ASP A 55 -0.95 -7.86 -0.10
CA ASP A 55 0.22 -8.53 0.45
C ASP A 55 1.29 -7.51 0.80
N LYS A 56 1.42 -7.25 2.09
CA LYS A 56 2.42 -6.36 2.68
C LYS A 56 3.84 -6.94 2.75
N THR A 57 4.05 -8.17 2.30
CA THR A 57 5.35 -8.86 2.29
C THR A 57 6.05 -8.81 0.94
N LEU A 58 5.34 -8.43 -0.13
CA LEU A 58 5.93 -8.25 -1.45
C LEU A 58 7.00 -7.16 -1.42
N LYS A 59 8.09 -7.42 -2.14
CA LYS A 59 9.23 -6.52 -2.27
C LYS A 59 9.25 -5.88 -3.65
N ASN A 60 9.60 -4.60 -3.70
CA ASN A 60 9.95 -3.95 -4.95
C ASN A 60 11.33 -4.44 -5.46
N ARG A 61 11.79 -3.92 -6.61
CA ARG A 61 13.10 -4.30 -7.18
C ARG A 61 14.31 -3.94 -6.30
N ASP A 62 14.16 -2.97 -5.41
CA ASP A 62 15.18 -2.59 -4.41
C ASP A 62 15.20 -3.55 -3.20
N GLY A 63 14.32 -4.56 -3.18
CA GLY A 63 14.19 -5.49 -2.07
C GLY A 63 13.41 -4.93 -0.87
N LEU A 64 12.74 -3.79 -1.04
CA LEU A 64 12.01 -3.08 0.02
C LEU A 64 10.54 -3.51 0.04
N THR A 65 10.05 -3.87 1.22
CA THR A 65 8.62 -4.03 1.49
C THR A 65 7.94 -2.67 1.70
N PRO A 66 6.59 -2.59 1.72
CA PRO A 66 5.90 -1.38 2.13
C PRO A 66 6.31 -0.88 3.52
N LEU A 67 6.66 -1.78 4.46
CA LEU A 67 7.16 -1.38 5.77
C LEU A 67 8.57 -0.75 5.68
N ASP A 68 9.45 -1.30 4.84
CA ASP A 68 10.80 -0.76 4.65
C ASP A 68 10.74 0.63 4.02
N ILE A 69 9.84 0.85 3.05
CA ILE A 69 9.54 2.19 2.51
C ILE A 69 9.13 3.15 3.62
N CYS A 70 8.23 2.73 4.52
CA CYS A 70 7.79 3.55 5.63
C CYS A 70 8.97 4.02 6.52
N LEU A 71 9.94 3.14 6.75
CA LEU A 71 11.13 3.42 7.55
C LEU A 71 12.17 4.28 6.81
N HIS A 72 12.29 4.14 5.49
CA HIS A 72 13.23 4.90 4.66
C HIS A 72 12.83 6.36 4.47
N TYR A 73 11.53 6.67 4.30
CA TYR A 73 11.07 8.03 3.94
C TYR A 73 10.81 8.97 5.13
N GLY A 74 11.28 8.63 6.33
CA GLY A 74 11.40 9.55 7.48
C GLY A 74 10.38 9.34 8.60
N ARG A 75 10.78 9.75 9.82
CA ARG A 75 10.04 9.60 11.08
C ARG A 75 9.18 10.83 11.36
N ASP A 76 7.99 10.95 10.77
CA ASP A 76 6.98 11.92 11.22
C ASP A 76 5.83 11.19 11.96
N ILE A 77 4.90 11.93 12.56
CA ILE A 77 3.79 11.32 13.32
C ILE A 77 2.89 10.42 12.44
N ARG A 78 2.84 10.66 11.13
CA ARG A 78 2.08 9.86 10.17
C ARG A 78 2.79 8.54 9.87
N THR A 79 4.13 8.51 9.97
CA THR A 79 4.93 7.28 9.93
C THR A 79 4.55 6.31 11.05
N TYR A 80 4.22 6.80 12.25
CA TYR A 80 3.82 5.93 13.36
C TYR A 80 2.53 5.15 13.07
N GLU A 81 1.50 5.82 12.57
CA GLU A 81 0.22 5.16 12.22
C GLU A 81 0.39 4.18 11.04
N LEU A 82 1.23 4.51 10.06
CA LEU A 82 1.55 3.58 8.96
C LEU A 82 2.26 2.32 9.44
N ILE A 83 3.27 2.46 10.31
CA ILE A 83 3.96 1.33 10.93
C ILE A 83 2.96 0.48 11.71
N LYS A 84 2.07 1.12 12.48
CA LYS A 84 1.03 0.44 13.24
C LYS A 84 0.11 -0.38 12.33
N LEU A 85 -0.42 0.22 11.26
CA LEU A 85 -1.28 -0.47 10.28
C LEU A 85 -0.58 -1.67 9.64
N LEU A 86 0.67 -1.48 9.19
CA LEU A 86 1.45 -2.51 8.53
C LEU A 86 1.87 -3.64 9.49
N LYS A 87 2.08 -3.36 10.78
CA LYS A 87 2.39 -4.38 11.79
C LYS A 87 1.15 -5.11 12.32
N GLN A 88 0.02 -4.41 12.52
CA GLN A 88 -1.13 -4.93 13.29
C GLN A 88 -2.12 -5.79 12.50
N LEU A 89 -2.23 -5.66 11.17
CA LEU A 89 -3.19 -6.48 10.41
C LEU A 89 -2.59 -7.87 10.11
N PRO A 90 -3.10 -8.98 10.69
CA PRO A 90 -2.61 -10.33 10.39
C PRO A 90 -2.88 -10.67 8.93
N LYS A 91 -2.09 -11.61 8.37
CA LYS A 91 -2.40 -12.21 7.06
C LYS A 91 -3.84 -12.71 7.10
N VAL A 92 -4.74 -12.13 6.30
CA VAL A 92 -6.02 -12.78 6.04
C VAL A 92 -5.67 -14.01 5.22
N HIS A 93 -5.88 -15.19 5.81
CA HIS A 93 -5.56 -16.50 5.22
C HIS A 93 -6.49 -16.79 4.04
#